data_AF-A0A0S8BIV3-F1
#
_entry.id   AF-A0A0S8BIV3-F1
#
_cell.length_a   1.000
_cell.length_b   1.000
_cell.length_c   1.000
_cell.angle_alpha   90.00
_cell.angle_beta   90.00
_cell.angle_gamma   90.00
#
_symmetry.space_group_name_H-M   'P 1'
#
loop_
_entity.id
_entity.type
_entity.pdbx_description
1 polymer ?
#
loop_
_entity_poly.entity_id
_entity_poly.type
_entity_poly.pdbx_seq_one_letter_code
_entity_poly.pdbx_strand_id
1 'polypeptide(L)'
;MRVNDQTELVIEGFPRSANTFAVVAFQQAQDREVAVAHHHHSVDQIVQGVKRGIPVCVLIRDPVDAVKSAILRDPGDVNDRLARYIEFYSKAWAFRDSFVISPFDQVISDFGKIIQKLNKKFRTNYSVFDQNEKNCQKVFKELVELNSRYDTGDYERSSAPDSRRMKVLSNMSIELNHDLLGDAMALYDQYIKLADD
;
A
#
# COMPACT_ATOMS: atom_id res chain seq x y z
N MET A 1 4.10 12.69 1.24
CA MET A 1 3.69 14.01 1.80
C MET A 1 2.73 13.78 2.98
N ARG A 2 2.66 14.64 4.00
CA ARG A 2 1.62 14.59 5.05
C ARG A 2 0.37 15.36 4.62
N VAL A 3 -0.81 14.98 5.11
CA VAL A 3 -2.05 15.71 4.85
C VAL A 3 -1.91 17.18 5.28
N ASN A 4 -2.24 18.07 4.37
CA ASN A 4 -2.26 19.52 4.51
C ASN A 4 -3.43 20.11 3.69
N ASP A 5 -3.54 21.44 3.62
CA ASP A 5 -4.67 22.11 2.97
C ASP A 5 -4.65 22.02 1.43
N GLN A 6 -3.53 21.59 0.85
CA GLN A 6 -3.39 21.34 -0.58
C GLN A 6 -3.63 19.87 -0.94
N THR A 7 -3.80 18.99 0.04
CA THR A 7 -3.89 17.55 -0.21
C THR A 7 -5.20 17.19 -0.91
N GLU A 8 -5.09 16.45 -2.00
CA GLU A 8 -6.21 16.07 -2.86
C GLU A 8 -6.54 14.58 -2.79
N LEU A 9 -5.58 13.74 -2.40
CA LEU A 9 -5.75 12.29 -2.25
C LEU A 9 -4.85 11.78 -1.13
N VAL A 10 -5.33 10.82 -0.35
CA VAL A 10 -4.52 10.03 0.59
C VAL A 10 -4.35 8.61 0.05
N ILE A 11 -3.11 8.15 -0.09
CA ILE A 11 -2.79 6.74 -0.36
C ILE A 11 -1.90 6.24 0.77
N GLU A 12 -2.43 5.36 1.60
CA GLU A 12 -1.71 4.80 2.75
C GLU A 12 -2.02 3.33 2.97
N GLY A 13 -1.06 2.64 3.55
CA GLY A 13 -1.19 1.24 3.96
C GLY A 13 0.01 0.87 4.81
N PHE A 14 -0.08 -0.28 5.48
CA PHE A 14 1.09 -0.84 6.17
C PHE A 14 2.27 -0.96 5.20
N PRO A 15 3.53 -0.76 5.66
CA PRO A 15 4.71 -0.88 4.80
C PRO A 15 4.65 -2.14 3.93
N ARG A 16 5.15 -2.01 2.70
CA ARG A 16 5.22 -3.13 1.73
C ARG A 16 3.88 -3.63 1.18
N SER A 17 2.81 -2.88 1.39
CA SER A 17 1.48 -3.10 0.77
C SER A 17 1.31 -2.27 -0.52
N ALA A 18 2.29 -2.30 -1.44
CA ALA A 18 2.27 -1.56 -2.71
C ALA A 18 2.19 -0.01 -2.65
N ASN A 19 2.46 0.61 -1.50
CA ASN A 19 2.44 2.07 -1.33
C ASN A 19 3.14 2.88 -2.43
N THR A 20 4.39 2.55 -2.74
CA THR A 20 5.15 3.27 -3.78
C THR A 20 4.58 3.03 -5.17
N PHE A 21 4.20 1.79 -5.49
CA PHE A 21 3.57 1.47 -6.77
C PHE A 21 2.29 2.29 -6.98
N ALA A 22 1.40 2.30 -5.98
CA ALA A 22 0.11 2.99 -6.08
C ALA A 22 0.29 4.50 -6.31
N VAL A 23 1.20 5.16 -5.59
CA VAL A 23 1.47 6.59 -5.77
C VAL A 23 2.04 6.88 -7.15
N VAL A 24 3.04 6.11 -7.58
CA VAL A 24 3.69 6.31 -8.89
C VAL A 24 2.72 6.02 -10.04
N ALA A 25 2.01 4.90 -10.00
CA ALA A 25 1.01 4.55 -11.00
C ALA A 25 -0.11 5.59 -11.07
N PHE A 26 -0.57 6.07 -9.91
CA PHE A 26 -1.58 7.13 -9.84
C PHE A 26 -1.07 8.41 -10.52
N GLN A 27 0.12 8.90 -10.14
CA GLN A 27 0.69 10.12 -10.70
C GLN A 27 0.96 10.02 -12.20
N GLN A 28 1.50 8.89 -12.68
CA GLN A 28 1.73 8.66 -14.10
C GLN A 28 0.45 8.64 -14.94
N ALA A 29 -0.70 8.33 -14.33
CA ALA A 29 -1.99 8.37 -15.00
C ALA A 29 -2.58 9.79 -15.10
N GLN A 30 -2.19 10.73 -14.23
CA GLN A 30 -2.85 12.03 -14.16
C GLN A 30 -2.33 13.01 -15.23
N ASP A 31 -3.25 13.78 -15.83
CA ASP A 31 -2.93 14.85 -16.77
C ASP A 31 -2.43 16.14 -16.10
N ARG A 32 -2.47 16.17 -14.76
CA ARG A 32 -1.98 17.26 -13.91
C ARG A 32 -1.32 16.68 -12.67
N GLU A 33 -0.52 17.51 -12.01
CA GLU A 33 -0.08 17.18 -10.66
C GLU A 33 -1.28 17.12 -9.71
N VAL A 34 -1.39 16.01 -8.98
CA VAL A 34 -2.35 15.81 -7.90
C VAL A 34 -1.57 15.66 -6.61
N ALA A 35 -1.90 16.47 -5.60
CA ALA A 35 -1.18 16.47 -4.34
C ALA A 35 -1.57 15.25 -3.48
N VAL A 36 -0.76 14.19 -3.55
CA VAL A 36 -1.01 12.93 -2.84
C VAL A 36 -0.29 12.89 -1.49
N ALA A 37 -1.03 12.78 -0.39
CA ALA A 37 -0.45 12.41 0.90
C ALA A 37 -0.18 10.90 0.94
N HIS A 38 1.03 10.52 1.36
CA HIS A 38 1.50 9.13 1.33
C HIS A 38 2.77 8.91 2.17
N HIS A 39 3.11 7.63 2.36
CA HIS A 39 4.39 7.12 2.92
C HIS A 39 4.70 7.62 4.34
N HIS A 40 3.69 7.90 5.16
CA HIS A 40 3.86 8.05 6.60
C HIS A 40 3.58 6.74 7.34
N HIS A 41 2.88 5.78 6.71
CA HIS A 41 2.51 4.50 7.29
C HIS A 41 1.83 4.66 8.66
N SER A 42 1.08 5.76 8.81
CA SER A 42 0.36 6.12 10.01
C SER A 42 -1.13 6.25 9.71
N VAL A 43 -1.92 5.65 10.58
CA VAL A 43 -3.39 5.76 10.55
C VAL A 43 -3.84 7.20 10.72
N ASP A 44 -3.04 8.05 11.37
CA ASP A 44 -3.38 9.47 11.53
C ASP A 44 -3.60 10.15 10.17
N GLN A 45 -2.87 9.73 9.14
CA GLN A 45 -3.03 10.28 7.80
C GLN A 45 -4.37 9.89 7.17
N ILE A 46 -4.80 8.64 7.37
CA ILE A 46 -6.13 8.14 6.99
C ILE A 46 -7.20 8.95 7.73
N VAL A 47 -7.06 9.09 9.05
CA VAL A 47 -8.03 9.82 9.89
C VAL A 47 -8.14 11.28 9.48
N GLN A 48 -7.02 11.95 9.19
CA GLN A 48 -7.03 13.33 8.74
C GLN A 48 -7.67 13.48 7.36
N GLY A 49 -7.41 12.56 6.43
CA GLY A 49 -8.07 12.53 5.12
C GLY A 49 -9.59 12.40 5.26
N VAL A 50 -10.04 11.42 6.05
CA VAL A 50 -11.46 11.18 6.32
C VAL A 50 -12.13 12.40 6.95
N LYS A 51 -11.54 12.98 8.00
CA LYS A 51 -12.10 14.15 8.70
C LYS A 51 -12.21 15.39 7.80
N ARG A 52 -11.34 15.51 6.80
CA ARG A 52 -11.33 16.62 5.84
C ARG A 52 -12.16 16.35 4.58
N GLY A 53 -12.78 15.17 4.47
CA GLY A 53 -13.53 14.78 3.27
C GLY A 53 -12.65 14.57 2.03
N ILE A 54 -11.34 14.37 2.22
CA ILE A 54 -10.40 14.10 1.14
C ILE A 54 -10.59 12.64 0.69
N PRO A 55 -10.55 12.33 -0.62
CA PRO A 55 -10.46 10.95 -1.11
C PRO A 55 -9.37 10.15 -0.41
N VAL A 56 -9.71 8.96 0.09
CA VAL A 56 -8.76 8.07 0.80
C VAL A 56 -8.77 6.68 0.17
N CYS A 57 -7.56 6.20 -0.14
CA CYS A 57 -7.26 4.87 -0.63
C CYS A 57 -6.40 4.14 0.42
N VAL A 58 -6.95 3.08 1.02
CA VAL A 58 -6.25 2.25 2.01
C VAL A 58 -5.78 0.97 1.34
N LEU A 59 -4.46 0.83 1.23
CA LEU A 59 -3.81 -0.34 0.66
C LEU A 59 -3.69 -1.44 1.71
N ILE A 60 -3.97 -2.68 1.34
CA ILE A 60 -3.82 -3.84 2.23
C ILE A 60 -3.16 -5.02 1.52
N ARG A 61 -2.33 -5.78 2.24
CA ARG A 61 -1.65 -6.97 1.75
C ARG A 61 -1.75 -8.09 2.79
N ASP A 62 -1.65 -9.34 2.35
CA ASP A 62 -1.46 -10.49 3.22
C ASP A 62 -0.41 -10.18 4.31
N PRO A 63 -0.73 -10.43 5.59
CA PRO A 63 0.11 -10.02 6.70
C PRO A 63 1.48 -10.71 6.71
N VAL A 64 1.55 -12.00 6.35
CA VAL A 64 2.81 -12.76 6.32
C VAL A 64 3.75 -12.17 5.27
N ASP A 65 3.21 -11.95 4.08
CA ASP A 65 3.92 -11.38 2.94
C ASP A 65 4.40 -9.96 3.19
N ALA A 66 3.54 -9.12 3.79
CA ALA A 66 3.86 -7.75 4.13
C ALA A 66 4.99 -7.71 5.18
N VAL A 67 4.89 -8.52 6.24
CA VAL A 67 5.86 -8.58 7.34
C VAL A 67 7.20 -9.15 6.86
N LYS A 68 7.22 -10.27 6.12
CA LYS A 68 8.46 -10.82 5.51
C LYS A 68 9.14 -9.77 4.63
N SER A 69 8.36 -9.12 3.77
CA SER A 69 8.86 -8.07 2.88
C SER A 69 9.40 -6.86 3.64
N ALA A 70 8.82 -6.55 4.81
CA ALA A 70 9.24 -5.43 5.66
C ALA A 70 10.55 -5.75 6.38
N ILE A 71 10.66 -6.94 7.00
CA ILE A 71 11.87 -7.39 7.69
C ILE A 71 13.05 -7.53 6.73
N LEU A 72 12.82 -8.06 5.53
CA LEU A 72 13.87 -8.17 4.53
C LEU A 72 14.46 -6.79 4.16
N ARG A 73 13.62 -5.75 4.15
CA ARG A 73 14.07 -4.38 3.85
C ARG A 73 14.69 -3.70 5.07
N ASP A 74 14.06 -3.84 6.22
CA ASP A 74 14.43 -3.19 7.47
C ASP A 74 14.33 -4.23 8.61
N PRO A 75 15.44 -4.96 8.87
CA PRO A 75 15.47 -6.04 9.85
C PRO A 75 14.99 -5.58 11.22
N GLY A 76 14.18 -6.41 11.88
CA GLY A 76 13.61 -6.10 13.17
C GLY A 76 12.75 -7.25 13.69
N ASP A 77 12.13 -7.02 14.85
CA ASP A 77 11.31 -8.04 15.51
C ASP A 77 10.03 -8.35 14.73
N VAL A 78 9.79 -9.64 14.46
CA VAL A 78 8.65 -10.12 13.68
C VAL A 78 7.33 -9.80 14.39
N ASN A 79 7.29 -9.98 15.70
CA ASN A 79 6.08 -9.80 16.49
C ASN A 79 5.70 -8.32 16.61
N ASP A 80 6.69 -7.42 16.71
CA ASP A 80 6.48 -5.98 16.61
C ASP A 80 5.88 -5.62 15.24
N ARG A 81 6.39 -6.19 14.14
CA ARG A 81 5.82 -5.92 12.80
C ARG A 81 4.37 -6.40 12.70
N LEU A 82 4.04 -7.57 13.23
CA LEU A 82 2.66 -8.08 13.27
C LEU A 82 1.77 -7.20 14.16
N ALA A 83 2.21 -6.86 15.37
CA ALA A 83 1.45 -6.02 16.29
C ALA A 83 1.15 -4.65 15.66
N ARG A 84 2.11 -4.06 14.95
CA ARG A 84 1.93 -2.80 14.22
C ARG A 84 1.00 -2.93 13.01
N TYR A 85 1.02 -4.08 12.32
CA TYR A 85 0.06 -4.38 11.27
C TYR A 85 -1.36 -4.38 11.84
N ILE A 86 -1.58 -5.15 12.92
CA ILE A 86 -2.87 -5.25 13.61
C ILE A 86 -3.31 -3.87 14.09
N GLU A 87 -2.44 -3.13 14.77
CA GLU A 87 -2.74 -1.79 15.28
C GLU A 87 -3.16 -0.84 14.16
N PHE A 88 -2.42 -0.84 13.04
CA PHE A 88 -2.68 0.03 11.90
C PHE A 88 -4.08 -0.24 11.32
N TYR A 89 -4.37 -1.49 10.96
CA TYR A 89 -5.64 -1.82 10.31
C TYR A 89 -6.81 -1.82 11.30
N SER A 90 -6.60 -2.17 12.57
CA SER A 90 -7.67 -2.12 13.58
C SER A 90 -8.14 -0.69 13.81
N LYS A 91 -7.21 0.27 13.88
CA LYS A 91 -7.57 1.69 14.02
C LYS A 91 -8.20 2.24 12.74
N ALA A 92 -7.70 1.86 11.57
CA ALA A 92 -8.28 2.29 10.29
C ALA A 92 -9.69 1.72 10.09
N TRP A 93 -9.98 0.52 10.58
CA TRP A 93 -11.27 -0.17 10.42
C TRP A 93 -12.47 0.62 10.96
N ALA A 94 -12.26 1.45 11.99
CA ALA A 94 -13.27 2.36 12.51
C ALA A 94 -13.83 3.33 11.43
N PHE A 95 -13.08 3.55 10.35
CA PHE A 95 -13.43 4.45 9.25
C PHE A 95 -13.62 3.71 7.91
N ARG A 96 -13.78 2.38 7.91
CA ARG A 96 -13.84 1.54 6.70
C ARG A 96 -14.84 2.01 5.64
N ASP A 97 -15.97 2.57 6.04
CA ASP A 97 -16.99 3.08 5.12
C ASP A 97 -16.61 4.43 4.48
N SER A 98 -15.51 5.06 4.92
CA SER A 98 -15.05 6.38 4.49
C SER A 98 -13.85 6.36 3.54
N PHE A 99 -13.35 5.17 3.17
CA PHE A 99 -12.25 5.02 2.21
C PHE A 99 -12.51 3.89 1.20
N VAL A 100 -11.66 3.80 0.18
CA VAL A 100 -11.60 2.64 -0.72
C VAL A 100 -10.52 1.69 -0.21
N ILE A 101 -10.88 0.42 -0.03
CA ILE A 101 -9.93 -0.65 0.27
C ILE A 101 -9.34 -1.16 -1.04
N SER A 102 -8.02 -1.31 -1.06
CA SER A 102 -7.24 -1.61 -2.26
C SER A 102 -6.30 -2.79 -1.97
N PRO A 103 -6.74 -4.02 -2.25
CA PRO A 103 -5.91 -5.21 -2.08
C PRO A 103 -4.64 -5.15 -2.93
N PHE A 104 -3.52 -5.61 -2.38
CA PHE A 104 -2.20 -5.58 -3.00
C PHE A 104 -2.21 -6.15 -4.43
N ASP A 105 -2.82 -7.32 -4.61
CA ASP A 105 -2.87 -7.98 -5.91
C ASP A 105 -3.63 -7.14 -6.93
N GLN A 106 -4.77 -6.56 -6.54
CA GLN A 106 -5.51 -5.65 -7.41
C GLN A 106 -4.72 -4.38 -7.73
N VAL A 107 -3.99 -3.83 -6.76
CA VAL A 107 -3.12 -2.65 -7.01
C VAL A 107 -2.08 -2.96 -8.09
N ILE A 108 -1.47 -4.15 -8.08
CA ILE A 108 -0.42 -4.50 -9.06
C ILE A 108 -0.95 -5.12 -10.36
N SER A 109 -2.21 -5.58 -10.40
CA SER A 109 -2.79 -6.24 -11.57
C SER A 109 -3.86 -5.43 -12.29
N ASP A 110 -4.52 -4.48 -11.61
CA ASP A 110 -5.64 -3.70 -12.15
C ASP A 110 -5.90 -2.44 -11.30
N PHE A 111 -4.91 -1.54 -11.25
CA PHE A 111 -5.03 -0.31 -10.46
C PHE A 111 -6.10 0.64 -11.01
N GLY A 112 -6.40 0.53 -12.30
CA GLY A 112 -7.44 1.31 -12.95
C GLY A 112 -8.82 1.14 -12.28
N LYS A 113 -9.20 -0.10 -11.91
CA LYS A 113 -10.45 -0.35 -11.18
C LYS A 113 -10.49 0.33 -9.80
N ILE A 114 -9.36 0.42 -9.11
CA ILE A 114 -9.28 1.12 -7.82
C ILE A 114 -9.51 2.62 -8.01
N ILE A 115 -8.92 3.23 -9.04
CA ILE A 115 -9.15 4.64 -9.36
C ILE A 115 -10.62 4.88 -9.74
N GLN A 116 -11.25 3.97 -10.47
CA GLN A 116 -12.68 4.04 -10.76
C GLN A 116 -13.55 3.97 -9.48
N LYS A 117 -13.21 3.09 -8.53
CA LYS A 117 -13.87 3.02 -7.22
C LYS A 117 -13.72 4.34 -6.45
N LEU A 118 -12.53 4.95 -6.45
CA LEU A 118 -12.29 6.27 -5.84
C LEU A 118 -13.17 7.34 -6.47
N ASN A 119 -13.16 7.45 -7.80
CA ASN A 119 -13.98 8.39 -8.56
C ASN A 119 -15.47 8.23 -8.25
N LYS A 120 -15.97 7.00 -8.20
CA LYS A 120 -17.37 6.71 -7.85
C LYS A 120 -17.70 7.13 -6.41
N LYS A 121 -16.87 6.75 -5.44
CA LYS A 121 -17.13 6.98 -4.01
C LYS A 121 -17.04 8.46 -3.63
N PHE A 122 -16.02 9.15 -4.13
CA PHE A 122 -15.72 10.53 -3.75
C PHE A 122 -16.15 11.58 -4.78
N ARG A 123 -16.77 11.15 -5.89
CA ARG A 123 -17.19 12.01 -7.01
C ARG A 123 -16.01 12.80 -7.59
N THR A 124 -14.85 12.16 -7.66
CA THR A 124 -13.64 12.69 -8.32
C THR A 124 -13.57 12.28 -9.78
N ASN A 125 -12.64 12.88 -10.53
CA ASN A 125 -12.43 12.67 -11.95
C ASN A 125 -10.98 12.32 -12.29
N TYR A 126 -10.31 11.54 -11.44
CA TYR A 126 -8.94 11.10 -11.68
C TYR A 126 -8.85 10.26 -12.95
N SER A 127 -7.78 10.48 -13.71
CA SER A 127 -7.48 9.68 -14.90
C SER A 127 -7.12 8.25 -14.49
N VAL A 128 -7.71 7.27 -15.17
CA VAL A 128 -7.58 5.85 -14.84
C VAL A 128 -6.24 5.33 -15.35
N PHE A 129 -5.51 4.62 -14.49
CA PHE A 129 -4.24 3.99 -14.89
C PHE A 129 -4.51 2.80 -15.83
N ASP A 130 -3.93 2.86 -17.02
CA ASP A 130 -3.95 1.77 -17.99
C ASP A 130 -2.86 0.74 -17.64
N GLN A 131 -3.29 -0.43 -17.19
CA GLN A 131 -2.45 -1.54 -16.74
C GLN A 131 -1.79 -2.32 -17.90
N ASN A 132 -1.25 -1.63 -18.89
CA ASN A 132 -0.46 -2.25 -19.95
C ASN A 132 1.00 -2.44 -19.51
N GLU A 133 1.71 -3.33 -20.21
CA GLU A 133 3.10 -3.67 -19.91
C GLU A 133 4.03 -2.44 -19.90
N LYS A 134 3.87 -1.55 -20.89
CA LYS A 134 4.70 -0.34 -21.03
C LYS A 134 4.54 0.61 -19.83
N ASN A 135 3.31 0.80 -19.35
CA ASN A 135 3.05 1.65 -18.19
C ASN A 135 3.56 0.99 -16.91
N CYS A 136 3.33 -0.31 -16.72
CA CYS A 136 3.88 -1.05 -15.59
C CYS A 136 5.42 -0.98 -15.56
N GLN A 137 6.09 -1.13 -16.70
CA GLN A 137 7.55 -0.99 -16.81
C GLN A 137 8.04 0.41 -16.40
N LYS A 138 7.31 1.48 -16.76
CA LYS A 138 7.65 2.84 -16.30
C LYS A 138 7.54 2.96 -14.79
N VAL A 139 6.46 2.46 -14.20
CA VAL A 139 6.27 2.42 -12.75
C VAL A 139 7.43 1.66 -12.09
N PHE A 140 7.76 0.46 -12.57
CA PHE A 140 8.87 -0.33 -12.02
C PHE A 140 10.23 0.35 -12.16
N LYS A 141 10.50 1.02 -13.29
CA LYS A 141 11.71 1.79 -13.48
C LYS A 141 11.85 2.89 -12.44
N GLU A 142 10.77 3.66 -12.23
CA GLU A 142 10.75 4.72 -11.23
C GLU A 142 10.88 4.16 -9.80
N LEU A 143 10.26 3.02 -9.50
CA LEU A 143 10.45 2.32 -8.23
C LEU A 143 11.93 1.98 -7.99
N VAL A 144 12.64 1.49 -9.00
CA VAL A 144 14.07 1.19 -8.91
C VAL A 144 14.89 2.46 -8.68
N GLU A 145 14.61 3.54 -9.41
CA GLU A 145 15.29 4.83 -9.26
C GLU A 145 15.03 5.47 -7.89
N LEU A 146 13.82 5.34 -7.35
CA LEU A 146 13.50 5.79 -5.99
C LEU A 146 14.26 4.97 -4.94
N ASN A 147 14.36 3.64 -5.12
CA ASN A 147 15.08 2.81 -4.16
C ASN A 147 16.60 3.05 -4.22
N SER A 148 17.19 3.26 -5.40
CA SER A 148 18.65 3.49 -5.53
C SER A 148 19.12 4.80 -4.87
N ARG A 149 18.22 5.78 -4.68
CA ARG A 149 18.50 6.99 -3.91
C ARG A 149 18.59 6.76 -2.40
N TYR A 150 18.08 5.63 -1.91
CA TYR A 150 18.05 5.27 -0.49
C TYR A 150 18.91 4.04 -0.15
N ASP A 151 19.55 3.42 -1.14
CA ASP A 151 20.10 2.08 -0.99
C ASP A 151 21.51 1.96 -1.59
N THR A 152 22.44 1.50 -0.76
CA THR A 152 23.88 1.38 -1.01
C THR A 152 24.25 0.22 -1.95
N GLY A 153 23.31 -0.27 -2.77
CA GLY A 153 23.54 -1.34 -3.75
C GLY A 153 22.98 -2.73 -3.40
N ASP A 154 22.15 -2.87 -2.36
CA ASP A 154 21.58 -4.16 -1.95
C ASP A 154 20.19 -4.42 -2.57
N TYR A 155 20.15 -5.26 -3.60
CA TYR A 155 18.93 -5.70 -4.29
C TYR A 155 17.82 -6.25 -3.36
N GLU A 156 18.18 -6.69 -2.14
CA GLU A 156 17.29 -7.22 -1.11
C GLU A 156 16.32 -6.19 -0.52
N ARG A 157 16.57 -4.88 -0.70
CA ARG A 157 15.72 -3.81 -0.14
C ARG A 157 14.78 -3.17 -1.16
N SER A 158 14.83 -3.61 -2.42
CA SER A 158 14.00 -3.09 -3.51
C SER A 158 12.49 -3.28 -3.27
N SER A 159 11.71 -2.30 -3.72
CA SER A 159 10.24 -2.31 -3.72
C SER A 159 9.63 -2.93 -4.98
N ALA A 160 10.45 -3.22 -6.00
CA ALA A 160 10.00 -3.88 -7.22
C ALA A 160 9.93 -5.41 -7.05
N PRO A 161 9.00 -6.10 -7.73
CA PRO A 161 8.96 -7.56 -7.77
C PRO A 161 10.13 -8.09 -8.62
N ASP A 162 11.25 -8.41 -7.96
CA ASP A 162 12.39 -9.10 -8.55
C ASP A 162 12.30 -10.61 -8.28
N SER A 163 12.53 -11.43 -9.31
CA SER A 163 12.65 -12.89 -9.23
C SER A 163 13.56 -13.40 -8.10
N ARG A 164 14.65 -12.69 -7.80
CA ARG A 164 15.60 -13.01 -6.72
C ARG A 164 15.00 -12.69 -5.36
N ARG A 165 14.30 -11.56 -5.24
CA ARG A 165 13.56 -11.18 -4.02
C ARG A 165 12.45 -12.20 -3.72
N MET A 166 11.71 -12.64 -4.74
CA MET A 166 10.67 -13.67 -4.56
C MET A 166 11.26 -14.98 -4.04
N LYS A 167 12.43 -15.41 -4.54
CA LYS A 167 13.15 -16.58 -4.01
C LYS A 167 13.63 -16.39 -2.56
N VAL A 168 14.11 -15.20 -2.20
CA VAL A 168 14.49 -14.91 -0.81
C VAL A 168 13.27 -14.96 0.11
N LEU A 169 12.16 -14.33 -0.27
CA LEU A 169 10.93 -14.34 0.51
C LEU A 169 10.33 -15.75 0.67
N SER A 170 10.39 -16.58 -0.38
CA SER A 170 9.90 -17.96 -0.31
C SER A 170 10.74 -18.82 0.63
N ASN A 171 12.05 -18.58 0.70
CA ASN A 171 12.98 -19.36 1.53
C ASN A 171 13.11 -18.80 2.96
N MET A 172 12.59 -17.59 3.20
CA MET A 172 12.62 -16.95 4.51
C MET A 172 11.66 -17.66 5.47
N SER A 173 12.24 -18.38 6.43
CA SER A 173 11.52 -18.93 7.58
C SER A 173 11.55 -17.90 8.69
N ILE A 174 10.37 -17.44 9.11
CA ILE A 174 10.21 -16.58 10.29
C ILE A 174 9.30 -17.30 11.27
N GLU A 175 9.69 -17.30 12.54
CA GLU A 175 8.84 -17.79 13.62
C GLU A 175 7.82 -16.70 13.93
N LEU A 176 6.56 -16.97 13.59
CA LEU A 176 5.44 -16.04 13.79
C LEU A 176 4.70 -16.47 15.05
N ASN A 177 4.43 -15.51 15.94
CA ASN A 177 3.52 -15.76 17.04
C ASN A 177 2.13 -16.14 16.47
N HIS A 178 1.63 -17.32 16.85
CA HIS A 178 0.39 -17.88 16.32
C HIS A 178 -0.85 -17.02 16.61
N ASP A 179 -0.93 -16.43 17.79
CA ASP A 179 -2.07 -15.60 18.20
C ASP A 179 -2.08 -14.29 17.40
N LEU A 180 -0.94 -13.59 17.34
CA LEU A 180 -0.80 -12.36 16.55
C LEU A 180 -1.04 -12.61 15.05
N LEU A 181 -0.55 -13.73 14.53
CA LEU A 181 -0.81 -14.09 13.13
C LEU A 181 -2.29 -14.37 12.90
N GLY A 182 -2.96 -15.07 13.82
CA GLY A 182 -4.40 -15.31 13.76
C GLY A 182 -5.21 -14.02 13.72
N ASP A 183 -4.89 -13.07 14.59
CA ASP A 183 -5.54 -11.75 14.63
C ASP A 183 -5.29 -10.95 13.34
N ALA A 184 -4.06 -10.95 12.83
CA ALA A 184 -3.71 -10.25 11.60
C ALA A 184 -4.43 -10.84 10.37
N MET A 185 -4.51 -12.17 10.29
CA MET A 185 -5.23 -12.88 9.21
C MET A 185 -6.73 -12.61 9.27
N ALA A 186 -7.34 -12.71 10.45
CA ALA A 186 -8.77 -12.44 10.61
C ALA A 186 -9.13 -10.99 10.21
N LEU A 187 -8.28 -10.03 10.56
CA LEU A 187 -8.44 -8.63 10.17
C LEU A 187 -8.25 -8.43 8.66
N TYR A 188 -7.24 -9.09 8.07
CA TYR A 188 -7.03 -9.08 6.62
C TYR A 188 -8.28 -9.60 5.87
N ASP A 189 -8.83 -10.74 6.30
CA ASP A 189 -10.02 -11.34 5.68
C ASP A 189 -11.24 -10.43 5.75
N GLN A 190 -11.41 -9.68 6.86
CA GLN A 190 -12.48 -8.67 6.97
C GLN A 190 -12.34 -7.56 5.93
N TYR A 191 -11.12 -7.07 5.72
CA TYR A 191 -10.82 -6.05 4.72
C TYR A 191 -11.04 -6.57 3.30
N ILE A 192 -10.61 -7.79 2.99
CA ILE A 192 -10.80 -8.40 1.67
C ILE A 192 -12.28 -8.59 1.37
N LYS A 193 -13.04 -9.13 2.32
CA LYS A 193 -14.49 -9.30 2.16
C LYS A 193 -15.19 -7.97 1.83
N LEU A 194 -14.82 -6.89 2.51
CA LEU A 194 -15.39 -5.56 2.27
C LEU A 194 -14.89 -4.92 0.95
N ALA A 195 -13.73 -5.32 0.45
CA ALA A 195 -13.21 -4.81 -0.82
C ALA A 195 -13.96 -5.37 -2.04
N ASP A 196 -14.54 -6.55 -1.90
CA ASP A 196 -15.30 -7.26 -2.94
C ASP A 196 -16.79 -6.84 -3.00
N ASP A 197 -17.31 -6.21 -1.94
CA ASP A 197 -18.66 -5.62 -1.86
C ASP A 197 -18.78 -4.28 -2.65
#